data_AF-A0A3A6V3B1-F1
#
_entry.id   AF-A0A3A6V3B1-F1
#
_cell.length_a   1.000
_cell.length_b   1.000
_cell.length_c   1.000
_cell.angle_alpha   90.00
_cell.angle_beta   90.00
_cell.angle_gamma   90.00
#
_symmetry.space_group_name_H-M   'P 1'
#
loop_
_entity.id
_entity.type
_entity.pdbx_description
1 polymer ?
#
loop_
_entity_poly.entity_id
_entity_poly.type
_entity_poly.pdbx_seq_one_letter_code
_entity_poly.pdbx_strand_id
1 'polypeptide(L)'
;MTKTTLIEFPCYFPIKIIGINSELLLNEIRQIVINHFPTFENEHLTHKTSEQNKYLAITVTVYAENQISLDGLYQDLSQHPAVKMVL
;
A
#
# COMPACT_ATOMS: atom_id res chain seq x y z
N MET A 1 13.43 27.03 3.13
CA MET A 1 12.74 26.04 3.98
C MET A 1 11.25 26.18 3.77
N THR A 2 10.65 25.42 2.86
CA THR A 2 9.18 25.41 2.67
C THR A 2 8.78 24.06 2.08
N LYS A 3 8.70 23.03 2.92
CA LYS A 3 7.97 21.80 2.53
C LYS A 3 6.51 22.05 2.85
N THR A 4 5.83 22.78 1.95
CA THR A 4 4.38 22.99 2.00
C THR A 4 3.74 21.65 1.68
N THR A 5 3.48 20.83 2.69
CA THR A 5 2.72 19.60 2.53
C THR A 5 1.27 20.01 2.25
N LEU A 6 0.89 20.12 0.98
CA LEU A 6 -0.45 20.46 0.49
C LEU A 6 -1.51 19.35 0.74
N ILE A 7 -1.16 18.32 1.53
CA ILE A 7 -2.04 17.21 1.85
C ILE A 7 -2.62 17.48 3.22
N GLU A 8 -3.93 17.74 3.26
CA GLU A 8 -4.71 17.85 4.48
C GLU A 8 -4.95 16.45 5.02
N PHE A 9 -4.37 16.16 6.18
CA PHE A 9 -4.63 14.94 6.94
C PHE A 9 -5.67 15.25 8.03
N PRO A 10 -6.56 14.30 8.37
CA PRO A 10 -6.58 12.93 7.87
C PRO A 10 -7.32 12.77 6.52
N CYS A 11 -6.84 11.90 5.64
CA CYS A 11 -7.43 11.67 4.32
C CYS A 11 -7.31 10.20 3.89
N TYR A 12 -8.25 9.75 3.05
CA TYR A 12 -8.17 8.44 2.42
C TYR A 12 -7.21 8.49 1.22
N PHE A 13 -6.16 7.69 1.28
CA PHE A 13 -5.15 7.60 0.23
C PHE A 13 -5.19 6.22 -0.42
N PRO A 14 -5.53 6.12 -1.72
CA PRO A 14 -5.41 4.87 -2.45
C PRO A 14 -3.94 4.66 -2.83
N ILE A 15 -3.37 3.55 -2.39
CA ILE A 15 -2.00 3.13 -2.67
C ILE A 15 -2.07 1.92 -3.57
N LYS A 16 -1.40 2.02 -4.72
CA LYS A 16 -1.38 0.94 -5.71
C LYS A 16 -0.01 0.27 -5.72
N ILE A 17 0.01 -0.96 -5.22
CA ILE A 17 1.19 -1.81 -5.20
C ILE A 17 1.17 -2.74 -6.41
N ILE A 18 2.27 -2.78 -7.15
CA ILE A 18 2.50 -3.75 -8.20
C ILE A 18 3.66 -4.64 -7.76
N GLY A 19 3.41 -5.94 -7.65
CA GLY A 19 4.42 -6.91 -7.28
C GLY A 19 4.34 -8.19 -8.11
N ILE A 20 5.21 -9.14 -7.80
CA ILE A 20 5.21 -10.47 -8.40
C ILE A 20 3.96 -11.21 -7.95
N ASN A 21 3.27 -11.89 -8.87
CA ASN A 21 2.09 -12.66 -8.52
C ASN A 21 2.46 -13.82 -7.59
N SER A 22 2.10 -13.70 -6.32
CA SER A 22 2.28 -14.71 -5.30
C SER A 22 1.19 -14.54 -4.25
N GLU A 23 0.55 -15.62 -3.84
CA GLU A 23 -0.45 -15.61 -2.77
C GLU A 23 0.15 -15.09 -1.45
N LEU A 24 1.45 -15.31 -1.25
CA LEU A 24 2.21 -14.77 -0.12
C LEU A 24 2.26 -13.24 -0.17
N LEU A 25 2.50 -12.64 -1.34
CA LEU A 25 2.59 -11.18 -1.46
C LEU A 25 1.30 -10.51 -0.98
N LEU A 26 0.13 -11.02 -1.38
CA LEU A 26 -1.14 -10.45 -0.95
C LEU A 26 -1.28 -10.48 0.59
N ASN A 27 -0.91 -11.59 1.21
CA ASN A 27 -1.00 -11.75 2.66
C ASN A 27 0.02 -10.85 3.40
N GLU A 28 1.25 -10.78 2.93
CA GLU A 28 2.31 -9.92 3.50
C GLU A 28 1.94 -8.44 3.41
N ILE A 29 1.51 -7.96 2.23
CA ILE A 29 1.04 -6.58 2.03
C ILE A 29 -0.10 -6.27 3.00
N ARG A 30 -1.06 -7.18 3.15
CA ARG A 30 -2.18 -7.02 4.09
C ARG A 30 -1.69 -6.92 5.53
N GLN A 31 -0.74 -7.75 5.96
CA GLN A 31 -0.16 -7.66 7.30
C GLN A 31 0.55 -6.32 7.53
N ILE A 32 1.36 -5.87 6.57
CA ILE A 32 2.05 -4.58 6.62
C ILE A 32 1.01 -3.45 6.76
N VAL A 33 -0.01 -3.43 5.90
CA VAL A 33 -1.07 -2.41 5.94
C VAL A 33 -1.79 -2.40 7.28
N ILE A 34 -2.20 -3.56 7.81
CA ILE A 34 -2.89 -3.65 9.11
C ILE A 34 -1.97 -3.20 10.26
N ASN A 35 -0.66 -3.48 10.17
CA ASN A 35 0.31 -3.09 11.18
C ASN A 35 0.48 -1.56 11.25
N HIS A 36 0.46 -0.86 10.11
CA HIS A 36 0.52 0.60 10.05
C HIS A 36 -0.84 1.27 10.27
N PHE A 37 -1.91 0.64 9.78
CA PHE A 37 -3.28 1.13 9.80
C PHE A 37 -4.19 0.06 10.42
N PRO A 38 -4.29 -0.04 11.75
CA PRO A 38 -5.13 -1.03 12.42
C PRO A 38 -6.63 -0.83 12.13
N THR A 39 -7.02 0.37 11.68
CA THR A 39 -8.37 0.71 11.22
C THR A 39 -8.64 0.29 9.78
N PHE A 40 -7.65 -0.30 9.08
CA PHE A 40 -7.82 -0.77 7.72
C PHE A 40 -8.73 -1.98 7.64
N GLU A 41 -9.83 -1.85 6.90
CA GLU A 41 -10.73 -2.96 6.61
C GLU A 41 -10.38 -3.63 5.28
N ASN A 42 -10.51 -4.96 5.26
CA ASN A 42 -10.15 -5.79 4.10
C ASN A 42 -11.00 -5.53 2.86
N GLU A 43 -12.16 -4.90 3.04
CA GLU A 43 -13.04 -4.49 1.95
C GLU A 43 -12.42 -3.36 1.09
N HIS A 44 -11.47 -2.61 1.65
CA HIS A 44 -10.70 -1.59 0.94
C HIS A 44 -9.46 -2.13 0.22
N LEU A 45 -9.27 -3.46 0.20
CA LEU A 45 -8.21 -4.12 -0.57
C LEU A 45 -8.79 -4.76 -1.82
N THR A 46 -8.35 -4.30 -2.98
CA THR A 46 -8.63 -4.96 -4.25
C THR A 46 -7.35 -5.45 -4.87
N HIS A 47 -7.34 -6.66 -5.42
CA HIS A 47 -6.19 -7.18 -6.15
C HIS A 47 -6.62 -7.69 -7.52
N LYS A 48 -5.77 -7.48 -8.51
CA LYS A 48 -5.97 -7.91 -9.88
C LYS A 48 -4.72 -8.58 -10.39
N THR A 49 -4.84 -9.82 -10.84
CA THR A 49 -3.77 -10.51 -11.54
C THR A 49 -3.62 -9.95 -12.95
N SER A 50 -2.39 -9.85 -13.42
CA SER A 50 -2.09 -9.47 -14.80
C SER A 50 -2.47 -10.61 -15.76
N GLU A 51 -2.77 -10.30 -17.03
CA GLU A 51 -3.13 -11.29 -18.06
C GLU A 51 -2.11 -12.43 -18.19
N GLN A 52 -0.82 -12.14 -17.99
CA GLN A 52 0.25 -13.14 -18.06
C GLN A 52 0.53 -13.83 -16.72
N ASN A 53 -0.27 -13.58 -15.68
CA ASN A 53 -0.10 -14.09 -14.31
C ASN A 53 1.27 -13.80 -13.68
N LYS A 54 2.07 -12.91 -14.26
CA LYS A 54 3.42 -12.57 -13.80
C LYS A 54 3.42 -11.54 -12.67
N TYR A 55 2.45 -10.64 -12.69
CA TYR A 55 2.34 -9.53 -11.74
C TYR A 55 0.95 -9.48 -11.11
N LEU A 56 0.91 -8.98 -9.87
CA LEU A 56 -0.29 -8.71 -9.10
C LEU A 56 -0.34 -7.21 -8.82
N ALA A 57 -1.45 -6.57 -9.21
CA ALA A 57 -1.74 -5.19 -8.88
C ALA A 57 -2.71 -5.17 -7.70
N ILE A 58 -2.24 -4.71 -6.55
CA ILE A 58 -3.01 -4.56 -5.32
C ILE A 58 -3.29 -3.07 -5.14
N THR A 59 -4.55 -2.70 -4.92
CA THR A 59 -4.93 -1.34 -4.55
C THR A 59 -5.49 -1.40 -3.12
N VAL A 60 -4.86 -0.66 -2.21
CA VAL A 60 -5.29 -0.52 -0.83
C VAL A 60 -5.66 0.93 -0.55
N THR A 61 -6.84 1.17 -0.02
CA THR A 61 -7.23 2.51 0.43
C THR A 61 -7.01 2.61 1.93
N VAL A 62 -6.00 3.38 2.34
CA VAL A 62 -5.67 3.56 3.76
C VAL A 62 -6.12 4.93 4.25
N TYR A 63 -6.51 5.01 5.53
CA TYR A 63 -6.83 6.27 6.18
C TYR A 63 -5.56 6.87 6.78
N ALA A 64 -4.93 7.77 6.03
CA ALA A 64 -3.72 8.44 6.46
C ALA A 64 -4.06 9.54 7.46
N GLU A 65 -3.68 9.34 8.73
CA GLU A 65 -3.80 10.38 9.76
C GLU A 65 -2.67 11.41 9.70
N ASN A 66 -1.53 11.02 9.12
CA ASN A 66 -0.36 11.87 8.99
C ASN A 66 0.58 11.34 7.89
N GLN A 67 1.49 12.20 7.42
CA GLN A 67 2.48 11.84 6.40
C GLN A 67 3.43 10.72 6.86
N ILE A 68 3.72 10.63 8.15
CA ILE A 68 4.72 9.68 8.69
C ILE A 68 4.18 8.25 8.59
N SER A 69 2.90 8.02 8.89
CA SER A 69 2.25 6.71 8.74
C SER A 69 2.27 6.24 7.29
N LEU A 70 2.02 7.13 6.33
CA LEU A 70 2.14 6.82 4.90
C LEU A 70 3.59 6.50 4.51
N ASP A 71 4.53 7.36 4.87
CA ASP A 71 5.95 7.18 4.52
C ASP A 71 6.50 5.86 5.05
N GLY A 72 6.16 5.51 6.30
CA GLY A 72 6.50 4.23 6.90
C GLY A 72 5.94 3.04 6.11
N LEU A 73 4.66 3.11 5.71
CA LEU A 73 4.06 2.08 4.87
C LEU A 73 4.75 1.98 3.50
N TYR A 74 4.96 3.10 2.81
CA TYR A 74 5.66 3.11 1.51
C TYR A 74 7.07 2.52 1.62
N GLN A 75 7.79 2.81 2.70
CA GLN A 75 9.13 2.28 2.95
C GLN A 75 9.11 0.77 3.20
N ASP A 76 8.17 0.26 4.00
CA ASP A 76 8.04 -1.17 4.27
C ASP A 76 7.64 -1.95 3.00
N LEU A 77 6.66 -1.42 2.26
CA LEU A 77 6.24 -1.96 0.97
C LEU A 77 7.39 -1.97 -0.05
N SER A 78 8.17 -0.89 -0.14
CA SER A 78 9.28 -0.79 -1.11
C SER A 78 10.47 -1.66 -0.73
N GLN A 79 10.65 -2.01 0.55
CA GLN A 79 11.67 -2.96 0.99
C GLN A 79 11.28 -4.41 0.71
N HIS A 80 9.99 -4.69 0.46
CA HIS A 80 9.53 -6.04 0.22
C HIS A 80 10.02 -6.58 -1.14
N PRO A 81 10.72 -7.74 -1.18
CA PRO A 81 11.42 -8.21 -2.38
C PRO A 81 10.50 -8.56 -3.56
N ALA A 82 9.25 -8.91 -3.27
CA ALA A 82 8.25 -9.18 -4.29
C ALA A 82 7.52 -7.92 -4.78
N VAL A 83 7.67 -6.76 -4.12
CA VAL A 83 7.13 -5.49 -4.62
C VAL A 83 8.06 -4.96 -5.71
N LYS A 84 7.46 -4.53 -6.82
CA LYS A 84 8.18 -3.94 -7.96
C LYS A 84 7.94 -2.44 -8.05
N MET A 85 6.75 -1.99 -7.69
CA MET A 85 6.37 -0.59 -7.77
C MET A 85 5.28 -0.29 -6.75
N VAL A 86 5.33 0.89 -6.16
CA VAL A 86 4.25 1.45 -5.35
C VAL A 86 3.93 2.83 -5.94
N LEU A 87 2.64 3.11 -6.14
CA LEU A 87 2.09 4.32 -6.72
C LEU A 87 1.14 4.94 -5.70
#